data_AF-A0A1W1XZ89-F1
#
_entry.id   AF-A0A1W1XZ89-F1
#
_cell.length_a   1.000
_cell.length_b   1.000
_cell.length_c   1.000
_cell.angle_alpha   90.00
_cell.angle_beta   90.00
_cell.angle_gamma   90.00
#
_symmetry.space_group_name_H-M   'P 1'
#
loop_
_entity.id
_entity.type
_entity.pdbx_description
1 polymer ?
#
loop_
_entity_poly.entity_id
_entity_poly.type
_entity_poly.pdbx_seq_one_letter_code
_entity_poly.pdbx_strand_id
1 'polypeptide(L)'
;MQTRNLIALGAAALCGVAAYAQAAYPAWAEGNTYTAGTYVSYNGHDYVALITHTAYVGAGWTPVVTPTLWKDLGPSSGSATPVPTATPKPTTAPTSAPTATPKPTAAPTVTPTPAGCTFTNWTEGVIYQLGAVVKYLPNGQFYKVVQVAGNGSDATNPTISTWYWQPTTCGGVTPAPTATPKPTSTPVPTVTPTPAPGCNYVTWTSGVIYQLGTIVKYPANGQYYKEVAVGSNGSDATDPTISTYYWQPTTCGNGPTPVPTAVPTPGPTPVPGKLGKIVGGYWPYWPSSPVRIKDVNPNYNLIYLFAAVPEGGAPGTTGRVIWNAPGNGRGAADNLVSDIQYARGVQGRRIILSVGGAGNGMSFPNRTKSQNFVDSIVGIYNQLGGFDGLDWNTFEGSQAPDTGEMIWISQELKRRYAGFIISAPPAPWNSVDKTFCQTMVQSGALDYCAPQYYDGPNLADPAYVVNSVNEWVGLIGETHLVVGLGVNSATNYMSIDQAVSTWKQVKAAHPNLLGAFDWQIGTDEEQGWPFANQLKPLINP
;
A
#
# COMPACT_ATOMS: atom_id res chain seq x y z
N MET A 1 -52.67 -69.11 -21.24
CA MET A 1 -52.52 -69.38 -22.68
C MET A 1 -52.95 -68.17 -23.48
N GLN A 2 -52.07 -67.74 -24.38
CA GLN A 2 -52.26 -67.06 -25.68
C GLN A 2 -53.36 -65.98 -25.88
N THR A 3 -52.84 -64.76 -26.01
CA THR A 3 -53.04 -63.68 -27.00
C THR A 3 -54.19 -63.70 -28.02
N ARG A 4 -54.89 -62.55 -28.15
CA ARG A 4 -55.52 -62.04 -29.39
C ARG A 4 -55.23 -60.54 -29.57
N ASN A 5 -54.94 -60.17 -30.82
CA ASN A 5 -54.54 -58.84 -31.28
C ASN A 5 -55.70 -57.83 -31.37
N LEU A 6 -55.35 -56.55 -31.19
CA LEU A 6 -56.19 -55.34 -31.37
C LEU A 6 -55.34 -54.25 -32.04
N ILE A 7 -55.92 -53.54 -33.00
CA ILE A 7 -55.58 -52.14 -33.33
C ILE A 7 -56.89 -51.40 -33.62
N ALA A 8 -57.11 -50.27 -32.92
CA ALA A 8 -58.03 -49.22 -33.30
C ALA A 8 -57.50 -47.85 -32.83
N LEU A 9 -57.54 -46.88 -33.73
CA LEU A 9 -57.41 -45.43 -33.49
C LEU A 9 -58.52 -44.97 -32.52
N GLY A 10 -58.43 -43.94 -31.68
CA GLY A 10 -57.61 -42.74 -31.64
C GLY A 10 -58.55 -41.60 -31.19
N ALA A 11 -58.49 -41.22 -29.91
CA ALA A 11 -59.21 -40.07 -29.35
C ALA A 11 -58.38 -39.44 -28.24
N ALA A 12 -58.10 -38.14 -28.35
CA ALA A 12 -57.26 -37.37 -27.46
C ALA A 12 -57.96 -37.11 -26.11
N ALA A 13 -57.32 -37.54 -25.02
CA ALA A 13 -57.65 -37.14 -23.66
C ALA A 13 -56.69 -36.02 -23.21
N LEU A 14 -57.24 -34.84 -22.87
CA LEU A 14 -56.53 -33.83 -22.11
C LEU A 14 -56.26 -34.37 -20.70
N CYS A 15 -55.01 -34.72 -20.40
CA CYS A 15 -54.53 -34.78 -19.02
C CYS A 15 -53.94 -33.42 -18.66
N GLY A 16 -54.63 -32.67 -17.81
CA GLY A 16 -54.10 -31.47 -17.18
C GLY A 16 -52.90 -31.82 -16.32
N VAL A 17 -51.71 -31.40 -16.75
CA VAL A 17 -50.55 -31.31 -15.87
C VAL A 17 -50.71 -29.99 -15.14
N ALA A 18 -51.00 -30.04 -13.84
CA ALA A 18 -50.85 -28.87 -12.98
C ALA A 18 -49.36 -28.50 -13.01
N ALA A 19 -48.99 -27.53 -13.84
CA ALA A 19 -47.71 -26.88 -13.75
C ALA A 19 -47.70 -26.12 -12.42
N TYR A 20 -46.97 -26.66 -11.44
CA TYR A 20 -46.54 -25.88 -10.29
C TYR A 20 -45.66 -24.76 -10.85
N ALA A 21 -46.23 -23.58 -11.06
CA ALA A 21 -45.44 -22.38 -11.27
C ALA A 21 -44.65 -22.15 -9.98
N GLN A 22 -43.38 -22.56 -9.94
CA GLN A 22 -42.48 -22.08 -8.90
C GLN A 22 -42.35 -20.57 -9.10
N ALA A 23 -42.97 -19.81 -8.20
CA ALA A 23 -42.83 -18.37 -8.17
C ALA A 23 -41.35 -18.02 -8.07
N ALA A 24 -40.87 -17.14 -8.95
CA ALA A 24 -39.52 -16.58 -8.85
C ALA A 24 -39.33 -15.95 -7.46
N TYR A 25 -38.16 -16.14 -6.85
CA TYR A 25 -37.88 -15.55 -5.54
C TYR A 25 -38.01 -14.02 -5.59
N PRO A 26 -38.40 -13.38 -4.48
CA PRO A 26 -38.46 -11.92 -4.41
C PRO A 26 -37.11 -11.29 -4.80
N ALA A 27 -37.14 -10.22 -5.59
CA ALA A 27 -35.93 -9.48 -5.92
C ALA A 27 -35.30 -8.90 -4.64
N TRP A 28 -33.98 -9.07 -4.49
CA TRP A 28 -33.26 -8.44 -3.40
C TRP A 28 -33.34 -6.91 -3.53
N ALA A 29 -33.59 -6.25 -2.41
CA ALA A 29 -33.56 -4.80 -2.26
C ALA A 29 -32.91 -4.39 -0.93
N GLU A 30 -32.26 -3.22 -0.94
CA GLU A 30 -31.78 -2.59 0.29
C GLU A 30 -32.96 -2.05 1.14
N GLY A 31 -32.73 -1.88 2.43
CA GLY A 31 -33.70 -1.47 3.43
C GLY A 31 -34.45 -2.62 4.09
N ASN A 32 -34.34 -3.85 3.57
CA ASN A 32 -35.04 -5.01 4.10
C ASN A 32 -34.21 -5.80 5.12
N THR A 33 -34.89 -6.47 6.04
CA THR A 33 -34.28 -7.47 6.92
C THR A 33 -34.56 -8.86 6.37
N TYR A 34 -33.50 -9.63 6.15
CA TYR A 34 -33.55 -11.00 5.65
C TYR A 34 -33.18 -11.94 6.79
N THR A 35 -34.09 -12.83 7.18
CA THR A 35 -33.78 -13.88 8.16
C THR A 35 -32.96 -14.98 7.51
N ALA A 36 -32.08 -15.65 8.26
CA ALA A 36 -31.35 -16.81 7.75
C ALA A 36 -32.30 -17.84 7.12
N GLY A 37 -31.97 -18.33 5.93
CA GLY A 37 -32.81 -19.18 5.09
C GLY A 37 -33.74 -18.44 4.13
N THR A 38 -33.77 -17.11 4.12
CA THR A 38 -34.57 -16.33 3.14
C THR A 38 -33.96 -16.43 1.74
N TYR A 39 -34.80 -16.67 0.74
CA TYR A 39 -34.39 -16.74 -0.67
C TYR A 39 -34.71 -15.44 -1.40
N VAL A 40 -33.78 -14.98 -2.25
CA VAL A 40 -33.94 -13.78 -3.09
C VAL A 40 -33.34 -13.99 -4.47
N SER A 41 -33.84 -13.27 -5.48
CA SER A 41 -33.20 -13.19 -6.79
C SER A 41 -32.40 -11.88 -6.92
N TYR A 42 -31.17 -11.95 -7.42
CA TYR A 42 -30.36 -10.76 -7.70
C TYR A 42 -29.46 -11.01 -8.92
N ASN A 43 -29.49 -10.08 -9.89
CA ASN A 43 -28.65 -10.14 -11.10
C ASN A 43 -28.73 -11.47 -11.89
N GLY A 44 -29.93 -12.05 -11.98
CA GLY A 44 -30.16 -13.30 -12.72
C GLY A 44 -29.76 -14.59 -12.00
N HIS A 45 -29.40 -14.50 -10.71
CA HIS A 45 -29.06 -15.62 -9.84
C HIS A 45 -29.96 -15.65 -8.61
N ASP A 46 -30.17 -16.84 -8.06
CA ASP A 46 -30.90 -17.06 -6.82
C ASP A 46 -29.94 -17.23 -5.64
N TYR A 47 -30.27 -16.65 -4.49
CA TYR A 47 -29.44 -16.67 -3.29
C TYR A 47 -30.25 -17.03 -2.06
N VAL A 48 -29.60 -17.65 -1.07
CA VAL A 48 -30.17 -17.86 0.27
C VAL A 48 -29.35 -17.13 1.34
N ALA A 49 -30.03 -16.43 2.25
CA ALA A 49 -29.39 -15.76 3.37
C ALA A 49 -28.80 -16.80 4.35
N LEU A 50 -27.51 -16.71 4.66
CA LEU A 50 -26.82 -17.59 5.61
C LEU A 50 -27.04 -17.16 7.06
N ILE A 51 -27.17 -15.85 7.29
CA ILE A 51 -27.31 -15.23 8.62
C ILE A 51 -28.39 -14.15 8.54
N THR A 52 -29.18 -14.00 9.61
CA THR A 52 -30.16 -12.91 9.72
C THR A 52 -29.47 -11.56 9.72
N HIS A 53 -29.84 -10.66 8.80
CA HIS A 53 -29.24 -9.33 8.69
C HIS A 53 -30.20 -8.31 8.08
N THR A 54 -29.97 -7.03 8.36
CA THR A 54 -30.64 -5.92 7.66
C THR A 54 -29.72 -5.38 6.58
N ALA A 55 -30.15 -5.42 5.32
CA ALA A 55 -29.41 -4.84 4.21
C ALA A 55 -29.60 -3.31 4.20
N TYR A 56 -28.98 -2.58 5.14
CA TYR A 56 -29.16 -1.14 5.29
C TYR A 56 -28.90 -0.40 3.97
N VAL A 57 -29.74 0.59 3.66
CA VAL A 57 -29.62 1.40 2.43
C VAL A 57 -28.25 2.05 2.38
N GLY A 58 -27.53 1.84 1.27
CA GLY A 58 -26.17 2.34 1.05
C GLY A 58 -25.05 1.52 1.67
N ALA A 59 -25.34 0.41 2.37
CA ALA A 59 -24.32 -0.49 2.90
C ALA A 59 -23.71 -1.41 1.83
N GLY A 60 -24.37 -1.57 0.69
CA GLY A 60 -23.85 -2.36 -0.43
C GLY A 60 -23.79 -3.86 -0.18
N TRP A 61 -24.57 -4.39 0.77
CA TRP A 61 -24.62 -5.83 1.11
C TRP A 61 -25.46 -6.64 0.11
N THR A 62 -25.11 -6.54 -1.18
CA THR A 62 -25.78 -7.30 -2.23
C THR A 62 -25.44 -8.79 -2.12
N PRO A 63 -26.31 -9.71 -2.60
CA PRO A 63 -26.05 -11.14 -2.51
C PRO A 63 -24.75 -11.61 -3.17
N VAL A 64 -24.28 -10.91 -4.22
CA VAL A 64 -23.05 -11.27 -4.94
C VAL A 64 -21.77 -10.81 -4.21
N VAL A 65 -21.81 -9.75 -3.40
CA VAL A 65 -20.60 -9.18 -2.75
C VAL A 65 -20.48 -9.53 -1.27
N THR A 66 -21.48 -10.20 -0.68
CA THR A 66 -21.47 -10.60 0.74
C THR A 66 -21.68 -12.12 0.91
N PRO A 67 -20.70 -12.96 0.49
CA PRO A 67 -20.82 -14.42 0.55
C PRO A 67 -20.85 -15.00 1.98
N THR A 68 -20.56 -14.18 2.99
CA THR A 68 -20.75 -14.52 4.40
C THR A 68 -22.21 -14.36 4.84
N LEU A 69 -22.99 -13.52 4.15
CA LEU A 69 -24.41 -13.27 4.39
C LEU A 69 -25.30 -14.04 3.42
N TRP A 70 -24.81 -14.38 2.23
CA TRP A 70 -25.58 -15.01 1.16
C TRP A 70 -24.82 -16.18 0.53
N LYS A 71 -25.56 -17.22 0.15
CA LYS A 71 -25.05 -18.34 -0.65
C LYS A 71 -25.72 -18.32 -2.02
N ASP A 72 -24.92 -18.29 -3.08
CA ASP A 72 -25.38 -18.44 -4.46
C ASP A 72 -25.89 -19.86 -4.72
N LEU A 73 -27.06 -19.95 -5.35
CA LEU A 73 -27.73 -21.19 -5.73
C LEU A 73 -27.66 -21.44 -7.25
N GLY A 74 -27.07 -20.50 -8.00
CA GLY A 74 -26.92 -20.54 -9.45
C GLY A 74 -27.95 -19.67 -10.19
N PRO A 75 -27.96 -19.76 -11.54
CA PRO A 75 -28.85 -18.97 -12.38
C PRO A 75 -30.32 -19.21 -12.05
N SER A 76 -31.10 -18.14 -11.95
CA SER A 76 -32.54 -18.20 -11.68
C SER A 76 -33.26 -18.97 -12.78
N SER A 77 -34.06 -20.00 -12.43
CA SER A 77 -34.81 -20.82 -13.40
C SER A 77 -36.13 -20.19 -13.87
N GLY A 78 -36.39 -18.92 -13.53
CA GLY A 78 -37.64 -18.22 -13.83
C GLY A 78 -37.49 -17.22 -14.98
N SER A 79 -38.08 -17.52 -16.14
CA SER A 79 -38.27 -16.55 -17.22
C SER A 79 -39.51 -15.69 -16.94
N ALA A 80 -39.33 -14.41 -16.63
CA ALA A 80 -40.36 -13.39 -16.84
C ALA A 80 -39.73 -12.01 -17.12
N THR A 81 -40.05 -11.49 -18.29
CA THR A 81 -39.69 -10.18 -18.84
C THR A 81 -40.20 -9.03 -17.95
N PRO A 82 -39.38 -8.03 -17.56
CA PRO A 82 -39.91 -6.85 -16.88
C PRO A 82 -40.63 -5.91 -17.87
N VAL A 83 -41.91 -5.65 -17.59
CA VAL A 83 -42.72 -4.57 -18.18
C VAL A 83 -42.40 -3.27 -17.43
N PRO A 84 -42.06 -2.15 -18.10
CA PRO A 84 -41.76 -0.90 -17.42
C PRO A 84 -43.03 -0.27 -16.81
N THR A 85 -42.98 0.01 -15.50
CA THR A 85 -44.04 0.72 -14.78
C THR A 85 -43.81 2.23 -14.84
N ALA A 86 -44.87 2.99 -15.12
CA ALA A 86 -44.88 4.43 -15.36
C ALA A 86 -44.41 5.28 -14.16
N THR A 87 -43.69 6.35 -14.48
CA THR A 87 -43.18 7.39 -13.58
C THR A 87 -44.33 8.20 -12.94
N PRO A 88 -44.30 8.51 -11.63
CA PRO A 88 -45.25 9.44 -11.03
C PRO A 88 -44.98 10.89 -11.43
N LYS A 89 -46.07 11.62 -11.69
CA LYS A 89 -46.16 13.04 -12.05
C LYS A 89 -45.73 13.96 -10.87
N PRO A 90 -45.00 15.07 -11.10
CA PRO A 90 -44.61 16.01 -10.04
C PRO A 90 -45.82 16.72 -9.43
N THR A 91 -45.88 16.78 -8.10
CA THR A 91 -46.89 17.55 -7.36
C THR A 91 -46.25 18.85 -6.85
N THR A 92 -46.98 19.95 -7.04
CA THR A 92 -46.58 21.34 -6.75
C THR A 92 -46.37 21.63 -5.27
N ALA A 93 -45.24 22.25 -4.91
CA ALA A 93 -45.00 22.81 -3.58
C ALA A 93 -45.71 24.17 -3.41
N PRO A 94 -46.32 24.48 -2.24
CA PRO A 94 -46.99 25.75 -2.01
C PRO A 94 -46.01 26.86 -1.62
N THR A 95 -46.21 28.00 -2.27
CA THR A 95 -45.55 29.30 -2.02
C THR A 95 -45.96 29.87 -0.65
N SER A 96 -45.00 30.32 0.15
CA SER A 96 -45.25 31.28 1.24
C SER A 96 -44.35 32.52 1.07
N ALA A 97 -44.99 33.68 1.20
CA ALA A 97 -44.44 35.01 0.97
C ALA A 97 -43.54 35.50 2.12
N PRO A 98 -42.57 36.40 1.86
CA PRO A 98 -41.63 36.87 2.88
C PRO A 98 -42.28 37.94 3.76
N THR A 99 -42.15 37.77 5.08
CA THR A 99 -42.41 38.84 6.07
C THR A 99 -41.07 39.30 6.63
N ALA A 100 -40.79 40.61 6.54
CA ALA A 100 -39.56 41.23 6.97
C ALA A 100 -39.68 41.84 8.37
N THR A 101 -38.70 41.57 9.26
CA THR A 101 -38.11 42.47 10.29
C THR A 101 -37.19 41.67 11.25
N PRO A 102 -36.27 42.28 12.03
CA PRO A 102 -35.26 43.29 11.73
C PRO A 102 -33.82 42.80 12.02
N LYS A 103 -32.83 43.57 11.54
CA LYS A 103 -31.37 43.37 11.69
C LYS A 103 -30.90 43.46 13.15
N PRO A 104 -30.21 42.45 13.73
CA PRO A 104 -29.50 42.58 14.99
C PRO A 104 -28.12 43.23 14.80
N THR A 105 -27.83 44.20 15.66
CA THR A 105 -26.57 44.91 15.84
C THR A 105 -25.46 43.97 16.31
N ALA A 106 -24.25 44.13 15.76
CA ALA A 106 -23.06 43.38 16.16
C ALA A 106 -22.67 43.68 17.62
N ALA A 107 -22.60 42.63 18.44
CA ALA A 107 -21.97 42.64 19.75
C ALA A 107 -20.54 42.05 19.63
N PRO A 108 -19.57 42.54 20.41
CA PRO A 108 -18.16 42.21 20.26
C PRO A 108 -17.88 40.72 20.54
N THR A 109 -17.13 40.10 19.63
CA THR A 109 -16.57 38.75 19.76
C THR A 109 -15.61 38.72 20.94
N VAL A 110 -16.03 38.13 22.06
CA VAL A 110 -15.11 37.65 23.08
C VAL A 110 -14.44 36.37 22.56
N THR A 111 -13.13 36.41 22.37
CA THR A 111 -12.30 35.23 22.15
C THR A 111 -12.42 34.33 23.39
N PRO A 112 -12.95 33.10 23.31
CA PRO A 112 -12.91 32.20 24.44
C PRO A 112 -11.46 31.78 24.70
N THR A 113 -10.99 32.12 25.88
CA THR A 113 -9.76 31.61 26.50
C THR A 113 -9.74 30.06 26.45
N PRO A 114 -8.63 29.40 26.06
CA PRO A 114 -8.56 27.94 26.03
C PRO A 114 -8.72 27.36 27.44
N ALA A 115 -9.82 26.63 27.67
CA ALA A 115 -9.96 25.77 28.83
C ALA A 115 -8.96 24.61 28.71
N GLY A 116 -8.25 24.29 29.81
CA GLY A 116 -7.35 23.14 29.86
C GLY A 116 -8.07 21.86 29.45
N CYS A 117 -7.60 21.22 28.38
CA CYS A 117 -8.20 19.98 27.90
C CYS A 117 -7.78 18.82 28.83
N THR A 118 -8.76 18.07 29.32
CA THR A 118 -8.54 16.80 30.04
C THR A 118 -8.58 15.67 29.01
N PHE A 119 -7.58 14.79 29.01
CA PHE A 119 -7.49 13.65 28.10
C PHE A 119 -7.09 12.37 28.86
N THR A 120 -7.30 11.22 28.24
CA THR A 120 -6.76 9.92 28.68
C THR A 120 -5.95 9.27 27.57
N ASN A 121 -5.13 8.26 27.87
CA ASN A 121 -4.48 7.47 26.83
C ASN A 121 -5.51 6.57 26.14
N TRP A 122 -5.47 6.51 24.81
CA TRP A 122 -6.30 5.58 24.06
C TRP A 122 -5.91 4.14 24.39
N THR A 123 -6.91 3.28 24.62
CA THR A 123 -6.75 1.85 24.94
C THR A 123 -7.61 1.04 23.98
N GLU A 124 -7.05 -0.05 23.45
CA GLU A 124 -7.73 -0.92 22.49
C GLU A 124 -8.97 -1.58 23.10
N GLY A 125 -10.07 -1.63 22.33
CA GLY A 125 -11.34 -2.24 22.75
C GLY A 125 -12.18 -1.36 23.69
N VAL A 126 -11.75 -0.15 24.04
CA VAL A 126 -12.49 0.77 24.91
C VAL A 126 -13.37 1.72 24.09
N ILE A 127 -14.65 1.85 24.48
CA ILE A 127 -15.62 2.78 23.89
C ILE A 127 -15.52 4.14 24.59
N TYR A 128 -15.36 5.21 23.80
CA TYR A 128 -15.25 6.58 24.29
C TYR A 128 -16.50 7.39 23.91
N GLN A 129 -16.97 8.24 24.83
CA GLN A 129 -18.19 9.03 24.64
C GLN A 129 -17.95 10.25 23.76
N LEU A 130 -19.02 10.78 23.14
CA LEU A 130 -18.96 11.97 22.29
C LEU A 130 -18.26 13.12 23.01
N GLY A 131 -17.28 13.72 22.36
CA GLY A 131 -16.49 14.83 22.90
C GLY A 131 -15.28 14.43 23.75
N ALA A 132 -15.11 13.15 24.09
CA ALA A 132 -13.92 12.67 24.80
C ALA A 132 -12.65 12.91 23.98
N VAL A 133 -11.56 13.28 24.65
CA VAL A 133 -10.24 13.46 24.03
C VAL A 133 -9.31 12.36 24.52
N VAL A 134 -8.64 11.70 23.57
CA VAL A 134 -7.64 10.67 23.85
C VAL A 134 -6.29 11.04 23.25
N LYS A 135 -5.21 10.64 23.91
CA LYS A 135 -3.85 10.61 23.34
C LYS A 135 -3.59 9.22 22.76
N TYR A 136 -3.36 9.15 21.46
CA TYR A 136 -2.99 7.91 20.80
C TYR A 136 -1.46 7.74 20.88
N LEU A 137 -1.01 6.91 21.82
CA LEU A 137 0.43 6.76 22.14
C LEU A 137 1.32 6.39 20.94
N PRO A 138 0.89 5.56 19.96
CA PRO A 138 1.76 5.18 18.84
C PRO A 138 2.20 6.34 17.94
N ASN A 139 1.43 7.43 17.84
CA ASN A 139 1.85 8.64 17.10
C ASN A 139 1.94 9.91 17.97
N GLY A 140 1.61 9.82 19.27
CA GLY A 140 1.67 10.92 20.23
C GLY A 140 0.60 12.00 20.06
N GLN A 141 -0.33 11.85 19.11
CA GLN A 141 -1.33 12.87 18.77
C GLN A 141 -2.61 12.74 19.60
N PHE A 142 -3.41 13.82 19.61
CA PHE A 142 -4.70 13.87 20.30
C PHE A 142 -5.87 13.77 19.31
N TYR A 143 -6.90 13.02 19.71
CA TYR A 143 -8.10 12.80 18.91
C TYR A 143 -9.33 13.02 19.77
N LYS A 144 -10.33 13.70 19.21
CA LYS A 144 -11.63 13.94 19.84
C LYS A 144 -12.68 13.05 19.20
N VAL A 145 -13.53 12.43 20.00
CA VAL A 145 -14.74 11.77 19.50
C VAL A 145 -15.70 12.84 18.98
N VAL A 146 -15.96 12.87 17.68
CA VAL A 146 -16.84 13.86 17.02
C VAL A 146 -18.17 13.29 16.60
N GLN A 147 -18.31 11.96 16.58
CA GLN A 147 -19.54 11.26 16.25
C GLN A 147 -19.65 9.97 17.07
N VAL A 148 -20.87 9.42 17.24
CA VAL A 148 -21.14 8.18 17.99
C VAL A 148 -22.28 7.39 17.35
N ALA A 149 -22.32 6.07 17.56
CA ALA A 149 -23.41 5.19 17.13
C ALA A 149 -23.90 4.38 18.33
N GLY A 150 -25.03 4.78 18.90
CA GLY A 150 -25.58 4.13 20.10
C GLY A 150 -24.79 4.44 21.37
N ASN A 151 -23.77 3.62 21.69
CA ASN A 151 -23.11 3.57 23.00
C ASN A 151 -21.76 4.31 23.10
N GLY A 152 -21.31 5.00 22.04
CA GLY A 152 -20.07 5.76 22.00
C GLY A 152 -19.32 5.58 20.67
N SER A 153 -18.00 5.74 20.69
CA SER A 153 -17.13 5.34 19.57
C SER A 153 -17.20 3.83 19.34
N ASP A 154 -16.77 3.38 18.17
CA ASP A 154 -16.76 1.96 17.76
C ASP A 154 -15.62 1.13 18.38
N ALA A 155 -14.98 1.63 19.46
CA ALA A 155 -13.76 1.07 20.06
C ALA A 155 -12.57 0.92 19.10
N THR A 156 -12.67 1.45 17.87
CA THR A 156 -11.59 1.41 16.90
C THR A 156 -10.55 2.48 17.17
N ASN A 157 -9.40 2.26 16.57
CA ASN A 157 -8.27 3.16 16.59
C ASN A 157 -8.62 4.54 15.96
N PRO A 158 -8.27 5.66 16.61
CA PRO A 158 -8.56 7.01 16.10
C PRO A 158 -7.93 7.37 14.74
N THR A 159 -6.95 6.58 14.29
CA THR A 159 -6.32 6.74 12.96
C THR A 159 -7.02 5.95 11.84
N ILE A 160 -7.93 5.04 12.21
CA ILE A 160 -8.64 4.17 11.26
C ILE A 160 -10.03 4.74 10.94
N SER A 161 -10.73 5.26 11.95
CA SER A 161 -12.13 5.71 11.81
C SER A 161 -12.27 7.22 11.96
N THR A 162 -12.14 7.93 10.84
CA THR A 162 -12.33 9.40 10.76
C THR A 162 -13.79 9.83 10.92
N TRP A 163 -14.72 8.87 10.93
CA TRP A 163 -16.13 9.10 11.23
C TRP A 163 -16.36 9.38 12.71
N TYR A 164 -15.82 8.53 13.61
CA TYR A 164 -15.95 8.74 15.05
C TYR A 164 -14.90 9.72 15.60
N TRP A 165 -13.71 9.80 14.98
CA TRP A 165 -12.55 10.51 15.53
C TRP A 165 -12.05 11.64 14.63
N GLN A 166 -11.79 12.81 15.22
CA GLN A 166 -11.14 13.94 14.54
C GLN A 166 -9.86 14.34 15.29
N PRO A 167 -8.76 14.66 14.58
CA PRO A 167 -7.57 15.24 15.20
C PRO A 167 -7.90 16.50 15.99
N THR A 168 -7.28 16.68 17.16
CA THR A 168 -7.45 17.87 18.00
C THR A 168 -6.14 18.30 18.65
N THR A 169 -6.13 19.49 19.25
CA THR A 169 -4.98 19.99 20.02
C THR A 169 -5.36 20.10 21.48
N CYS A 170 -4.51 19.59 22.37
CA CYS A 170 -4.66 19.66 23.81
C CYS A 170 -3.39 20.33 24.37
N GLY A 171 -3.34 21.67 24.31
CA GLY A 171 -2.18 22.46 24.73
C GLY A 171 -2.45 23.20 26.04
N GLY A 172 -1.71 22.87 27.10
CA GLY A 172 -1.64 23.67 28.32
C GLY A 172 -0.41 24.58 28.30
N VAL A 173 -0.60 25.84 28.67
CA VAL A 173 0.47 26.83 28.89
C VAL A 173 1.37 26.47 30.09
N THR A 174 2.65 26.82 30.02
CA THR A 174 3.54 27.03 31.18
C THR A 174 4.36 28.30 30.88
N PRO A 175 4.55 29.24 31.85
CA PRO A 175 4.91 30.63 31.54
C PRO A 175 6.34 30.83 31.02
N ALA A 176 6.49 31.93 30.28
CA ALA A 176 7.70 32.39 29.61
C ALA A 176 8.93 32.51 30.54
N PRO A 177 10.15 32.20 30.07
CA PRO A 177 11.37 32.43 30.84
C PRO A 177 11.72 33.92 30.85
N THR A 178 11.71 34.51 32.05
CA THR A 178 12.29 35.83 32.35
C THR A 178 13.80 35.79 32.12
N ALA A 179 14.34 36.79 31.42
CA ALA A 179 15.76 36.97 31.18
C ALA A 179 16.48 37.62 32.38
N THR A 180 17.55 36.99 32.90
CA THR A 180 18.86 37.53 33.40
C THR A 180 19.55 36.52 34.35
N PRO A 181 20.87 36.60 34.64
CA PRO A 181 22.04 36.90 33.80
C PRO A 181 23.01 35.68 33.69
N LYS A 182 23.97 35.78 32.77
CA LYS A 182 25.01 34.79 32.45
C LYS A 182 25.84 34.32 33.67
N PRO A 183 25.93 33.00 33.97
CA PRO A 183 26.98 32.46 34.82
C PRO A 183 28.09 31.77 34.00
N THR A 184 29.31 32.02 34.45
CA THR A 184 30.58 31.52 33.94
C THR A 184 30.74 30.02 34.21
N SER A 185 31.33 29.30 33.26
CA SER A 185 31.57 27.85 33.28
C SER A 185 32.50 27.40 34.42
N THR A 186 32.05 26.43 35.22
CA THR A 186 32.89 25.57 36.07
C THR A 186 32.45 24.10 35.88
N PRO A 187 33.36 23.12 35.73
CA PRO A 187 33.02 21.75 35.37
C PRO A 187 32.39 20.95 36.52
N VAL A 188 31.38 20.13 36.22
CA VAL A 188 30.70 19.20 37.14
C VAL A 188 31.25 17.78 36.91
N PRO A 189 31.52 16.97 37.96
CA PRO A 189 32.20 15.68 37.85
C PRO A 189 31.29 14.56 37.29
N THR A 190 31.93 13.69 36.53
CA THR A 190 31.37 12.48 35.90
C THR A 190 30.94 11.44 36.95
N VAL A 191 29.68 11.02 36.93
CA VAL A 191 29.23 9.83 37.66
C VAL A 191 29.56 8.56 36.86
N THR A 192 30.20 7.60 37.51
CA THR A 192 30.52 6.28 36.96
C THR A 192 29.29 5.37 37.08
N PRO A 193 28.81 4.73 36.00
CA PRO A 193 27.65 3.83 36.08
C PRO A 193 28.01 2.51 36.76
N THR A 194 27.15 2.08 37.69
CA THR A 194 27.17 0.77 38.35
C THR A 194 26.83 -0.34 37.35
N PRO A 195 27.61 -1.44 37.25
CA PRO A 195 27.33 -2.54 36.32
C PRO A 195 26.09 -3.37 36.67
N ALA A 196 25.27 -3.69 35.67
CA ALA A 196 24.20 -4.68 35.74
C ALA A 196 24.75 -6.12 35.55
N PRO A 197 24.10 -7.16 36.10
CA PRO A 197 24.58 -8.55 36.01
C PRO A 197 24.55 -9.08 34.56
N GLY A 198 25.63 -9.75 34.15
CA GLY A 198 25.77 -10.32 32.80
C GLY A 198 24.92 -11.58 32.58
N CYS A 199 24.42 -11.76 31.35
CA CYS A 199 23.58 -12.90 30.97
C CYS A 199 24.37 -13.91 30.12
N ASN A 200 24.12 -15.20 30.33
CA ASN A 200 24.72 -16.31 29.58
C ASN A 200 23.90 -16.63 28.33
N TYR A 201 24.56 -16.88 27.19
CA TYR A 201 23.91 -17.26 25.92
C TYR A 201 24.68 -18.37 25.19
N VAL A 202 24.02 -19.01 24.21
CA VAL A 202 24.62 -19.98 23.27
C VAL A 202 24.39 -19.55 21.81
N THR A 203 25.14 -20.05 20.85
CA THR A 203 24.86 -19.77 19.43
C THR A 203 23.71 -20.64 18.93
N TRP A 204 22.71 -20.02 18.29
CA TRP A 204 21.57 -20.76 17.71
C TRP A 204 22.04 -21.68 16.59
N THR A 205 21.56 -22.93 16.60
CA THR A 205 21.87 -23.97 15.62
C THR A 205 20.57 -24.60 15.13
N SER A 206 20.44 -24.73 13.81
CA SER A 206 19.25 -25.33 13.19
C SER A 206 19.03 -26.77 13.66
N GLY A 207 17.78 -27.13 13.95
CA GLY A 207 17.40 -28.46 14.41
C GLY A 207 17.69 -28.77 15.88
N VAL A 208 18.21 -27.80 16.65
CA VAL A 208 18.45 -27.93 18.10
C VAL A 208 17.26 -27.37 18.88
N ILE A 209 16.82 -28.12 19.89
CA ILE A 209 15.75 -27.71 20.78
C ILE A 209 16.33 -26.96 21.99
N TYR A 210 15.78 -25.78 22.27
CA TYR A 210 16.19 -24.92 23.37
C TYR A 210 15.12 -24.90 24.48
N GLN A 211 15.56 -24.77 25.74
CA GLN A 211 14.66 -24.75 26.89
C GLN A 211 14.14 -23.34 27.16
N LEU A 212 12.95 -23.23 27.77
CA LEU A 212 12.34 -21.95 28.12
C LEU A 212 13.32 -21.06 28.90
N GLY A 213 13.47 -19.81 28.44
CA GLY A 213 14.37 -18.83 29.02
C GLY A 213 15.80 -18.87 28.48
N THR A 214 16.15 -19.83 27.61
CA THR A 214 17.47 -19.86 26.96
C THR A 214 17.65 -18.63 26.08
N ILE A 215 18.81 -17.99 26.18
CA ILE A 215 19.20 -16.90 25.29
C ILE A 215 20.12 -17.47 24.22
N VAL A 216 19.77 -17.25 22.96
CA VAL A 216 20.58 -17.64 21.81
C VAL A 216 21.07 -16.41 21.06
N LYS A 217 22.28 -16.47 20.51
CA LYS A 217 22.76 -15.54 19.50
C LYS A 217 22.49 -16.13 18.13
N TYR A 218 21.69 -15.44 17.33
CA TYR A 218 21.33 -15.91 15.99
C TYR A 218 22.42 -15.54 14.96
N PRO A 219 23.08 -16.51 14.29
CA PRO A 219 24.25 -16.24 13.46
C PRO A 219 24.01 -15.27 12.30
N ALA A 220 22.84 -15.32 11.67
CA ALA A 220 22.62 -14.60 10.42
C ALA A 220 22.44 -13.08 10.60
N ASN A 221 22.02 -12.62 11.79
CA ASN A 221 21.87 -11.19 12.09
C ASN A 221 22.66 -10.72 13.32
N GLY A 222 23.30 -11.63 14.04
CA GLY A 222 24.12 -11.34 15.23
C GLY A 222 23.34 -10.93 16.47
N GLN A 223 22.00 -10.94 16.43
CA GLN A 223 21.13 -10.52 17.53
C GLN A 223 20.87 -11.64 18.53
N TYR A 224 20.41 -11.25 19.73
CA TYR A 224 20.08 -12.19 20.79
C TYR A 224 18.57 -12.36 20.90
N TYR A 225 18.14 -13.60 21.13
CA TYR A 225 16.74 -13.97 21.28
C TYR A 225 16.58 -14.86 22.50
N LYS A 226 15.54 -14.62 23.29
CA LYS A 226 15.17 -15.44 24.45
C LYS A 226 14.02 -16.35 24.06
N GLU A 227 14.14 -17.64 24.37
CA GLU A 227 13.03 -18.59 24.30
C GLU A 227 11.99 -18.19 25.36
N VAL A 228 10.76 -17.86 24.94
CA VAL A 228 9.69 -17.36 25.81
C VAL A 228 8.43 -18.22 25.83
N ALA A 229 8.34 -19.22 24.97
CA ALA A 229 7.29 -20.24 24.98
C ALA A 229 7.91 -21.62 24.71
N VAL A 230 7.29 -22.72 25.10
CA VAL A 230 7.74 -24.10 24.76
C VAL A 230 6.55 -25.04 24.65
N GLY A 231 6.65 -26.09 23.85
CA GLY A 231 5.73 -27.23 23.87
C GLY A 231 6.17 -28.32 24.87
N SER A 232 5.53 -29.49 24.86
CA SER A 232 5.85 -30.61 25.77
C SER A 232 7.29 -31.14 25.67
N ASN A 233 8.02 -30.76 24.61
CA ASN A 233 9.39 -31.20 24.33
C ASN A 233 10.42 -30.04 24.22
N GLY A 234 10.10 -28.81 24.64
CA GLY A 234 10.98 -27.62 24.48
C GLY A 234 10.58 -26.72 23.29
N SER A 235 11.50 -25.89 22.79
CA SER A 235 11.30 -25.16 21.53
C SER A 235 11.08 -26.13 20.35
N ASP A 236 10.38 -25.72 19.30
CA ASP A 236 10.15 -26.54 18.10
C ASP A 236 11.32 -26.50 17.11
N ALA A 237 12.52 -26.10 17.57
CA ALA A 237 13.72 -25.86 16.77
C ALA A 237 13.55 -24.80 15.66
N THR A 238 12.52 -23.95 15.74
CA THR A 238 12.31 -22.87 14.76
C THR A 238 13.31 -21.75 14.90
N ASP A 239 13.52 -21.09 13.76
CA ASP A 239 14.33 -19.90 13.62
C ASP A 239 13.77 -18.73 14.44
N PRO A 240 14.59 -18.08 15.30
CA PRO A 240 14.19 -16.94 16.12
C PRO A 240 13.69 -15.72 15.34
N THR A 241 13.96 -15.64 14.04
CA THR A 241 13.47 -14.57 13.15
C THR A 241 12.15 -14.89 12.47
N ILE A 242 11.74 -16.16 12.49
CA ILE A 242 10.51 -16.64 11.85
C ILE A 242 9.40 -16.78 12.89
N SER A 243 9.70 -17.32 14.08
CA SER A 243 8.68 -17.57 15.10
C SER A 243 8.78 -16.61 16.28
N THR A 244 8.00 -15.53 16.21
CA THR A 244 7.82 -14.57 17.32
C THR A 244 7.03 -15.13 18.50
N TYR A 245 6.46 -16.33 18.36
CA TYR A 245 5.76 -17.04 19.41
C TYR A 245 6.74 -17.70 20.40
N TYR A 246 7.75 -18.41 19.89
CA TYR A 246 8.77 -19.07 20.69
C TYR A 246 9.91 -18.13 21.11
N TRP A 247 10.22 -17.13 20.28
CA TRP A 247 11.39 -16.28 20.46
C TRP A 247 11.05 -14.79 20.58
N GLN A 248 11.66 -14.13 21.57
CA GLN A 248 11.61 -12.68 21.71
C GLN A 248 13.02 -12.05 21.64
N PRO A 249 13.20 -10.92 20.93
CA PRO A 249 14.46 -10.19 20.93
C PRO A 249 14.91 -9.79 22.33
N THR A 250 16.21 -9.86 22.62
CA THR A 250 16.78 -9.42 23.91
C THR A 250 18.14 -8.73 23.74
N THR A 251 18.56 -7.98 24.76
CA THR A 251 19.80 -7.18 24.76
C THR A 251 20.80 -7.76 25.76
N CYS A 252 21.49 -8.82 25.37
CA CYS A 252 22.54 -9.46 26.18
C CYS A 252 23.92 -9.20 25.57
N GLY A 253 24.74 -8.31 26.14
CA GLY A 253 26.08 -8.05 25.61
C GLY A 253 27.08 -7.52 26.65
N ASN A 254 28.08 -8.34 27.00
CA ASN A 254 29.53 -8.07 26.90
C ASN A 254 30.37 -9.14 27.65
N GLY A 255 31.36 -9.71 26.97
CA GLY A 255 32.43 -10.59 27.47
C GLY A 255 33.65 -10.52 26.53
N PRO A 256 34.89 -10.79 26.99
CA PRO A 256 36.08 -10.02 26.62
C PRO A 256 36.69 -10.34 25.24
N THR A 257 37.37 -9.32 24.73
CA THR A 257 38.09 -9.20 23.45
C THR A 257 39.27 -10.17 23.29
N PRO A 258 39.52 -10.67 22.06
CA PRO A 258 40.89 -10.76 21.54
C PRO A 258 41.13 -9.69 20.45
N VAL A 259 42.28 -9.03 20.59
CA VAL A 259 42.91 -7.95 19.81
C VAL A 259 42.55 -7.87 18.30
N PRO A 260 42.10 -6.70 17.77
CA PRO A 260 41.92 -6.49 16.34
C PRO A 260 43.21 -6.02 15.65
N THR A 261 43.58 -6.70 14.56
CA THR A 261 44.40 -6.11 13.48
C THR A 261 43.50 -5.17 12.67
N ALA A 262 43.99 -3.98 12.35
CA ALA A 262 43.22 -2.89 11.75
C ALA A 262 42.56 -3.27 10.42
N VAL A 263 41.25 -3.07 10.32
CA VAL A 263 40.44 -3.08 9.10
C VAL A 263 39.70 -1.74 9.05
N PRO A 264 39.63 -1.03 7.90
CA PRO A 264 39.14 0.33 7.83
C PRO A 264 37.66 0.46 8.21
N THR A 265 37.35 1.61 8.82
CA THR A 265 36.09 2.03 9.42
C THR A 265 34.86 1.75 8.54
N PRO A 266 33.87 0.96 9.00
CA PRO A 266 32.54 0.93 8.41
C PRO A 266 31.87 2.30 8.61
N GLY A 267 31.32 2.86 7.52
CA GLY A 267 30.53 4.08 7.56
C GLY A 267 29.31 3.96 8.49
N PRO A 268 28.68 5.10 8.85
CA PRO A 268 27.59 5.13 9.81
C PRO A 268 26.44 4.20 9.39
N THR A 269 26.03 3.34 10.31
CA THR A 269 24.91 2.40 10.19
C THR A 269 23.63 3.15 9.76
N PRO A 270 22.88 2.67 8.75
CA PRO A 270 21.64 3.31 8.33
C PRO A 270 20.60 3.34 9.45
N VAL A 271 19.98 4.52 9.64
CA VAL A 271 18.75 4.67 10.42
C VAL A 271 17.62 3.90 9.72
N PRO A 272 16.85 3.05 10.42
CA PRO A 272 15.65 2.44 9.84
C PRO A 272 14.71 3.51 9.29
N GLY A 273 14.43 3.48 7.99
CA GLY A 273 13.39 4.31 7.35
C GLY A 273 13.86 5.39 6.38
N LYS A 274 15.16 5.58 6.12
CA LYS A 274 15.62 6.47 5.04
C LYS A 274 16.09 5.65 3.84
N LEU A 275 15.46 5.85 2.68
CA LEU A 275 15.94 5.29 1.42
C LEU A 275 17.35 5.80 1.11
N GLY A 276 18.26 4.88 0.79
CA GLY A 276 19.59 5.21 0.23
C GLY A 276 19.45 5.84 -1.16
N LYS A 277 20.55 6.29 -1.78
CA LYS A 277 20.41 6.81 -3.15
C LYS A 277 20.06 5.67 -4.10
N ILE A 278 19.37 5.98 -5.18
CA ILE A 278 18.81 5.01 -6.10
C ILE A 278 19.58 5.03 -7.43
N VAL A 279 20.03 3.85 -7.83
CA VAL A 279 20.36 3.52 -9.22
C VAL A 279 19.36 2.46 -9.62
N GLY A 280 18.27 2.92 -10.22
CA GLY A 280 17.11 2.10 -10.55
C GLY A 280 17.10 1.66 -12.01
N GLY A 281 16.40 0.58 -12.33
CA GLY A 281 16.20 0.17 -13.71
C GLY A 281 14.92 -0.62 -13.91
N TYR A 282 14.17 -0.30 -14.97
CA TYR A 282 12.98 -1.07 -15.34
C TYR A 282 13.37 -2.41 -15.94
N TRP A 283 12.75 -3.47 -15.45
CA TRP A 283 12.91 -4.84 -15.93
C TRP A 283 11.59 -5.32 -16.53
N PRO A 284 11.41 -5.21 -17.87
CA PRO A 284 10.16 -5.55 -18.53
C PRO A 284 9.94 -7.06 -18.68
N TYR A 285 8.69 -7.51 -18.66
CA TYR A 285 8.31 -8.92 -18.80
C TYR A 285 8.31 -9.41 -20.27
N TRP A 286 8.10 -8.52 -21.23
CA TRP A 286 7.87 -8.89 -22.64
C TRP A 286 9.08 -9.41 -23.43
N PRO A 287 10.36 -9.11 -23.10
CA PRO A 287 11.46 -9.75 -23.82
C PRO A 287 11.35 -11.27 -23.71
N SER A 288 11.59 -11.98 -24.82
CA SER A 288 11.55 -13.46 -24.83
C SER A 288 12.68 -14.09 -24.01
N SER A 289 13.78 -13.35 -23.82
CA SER A 289 15.00 -13.80 -23.17
C SER A 289 15.59 -12.69 -22.26
N PRO A 290 14.86 -12.23 -21.23
CA PRO A 290 15.32 -11.15 -20.36
C PRO A 290 16.48 -11.65 -19.47
N VAL A 291 17.32 -10.72 -19.03
CA VAL A 291 18.38 -11.03 -18.06
C VAL A 291 17.74 -11.51 -16.78
N ARG A 292 18.31 -12.54 -16.15
CA ARG A 292 17.83 -13.01 -14.85
C ARG A 292 18.04 -11.91 -13.80
N ILE A 293 17.10 -11.76 -12.86
CA ILE A 293 17.15 -10.71 -11.83
C ILE A 293 18.46 -10.76 -11.02
N LYS A 294 18.96 -11.96 -10.71
CA LYS A 294 20.25 -12.16 -10.01
C LYS A 294 21.47 -11.71 -10.82
N ASP A 295 21.37 -11.70 -12.14
CA ASP A 295 22.47 -11.45 -13.09
C ASP A 295 22.43 -10.01 -13.65
N VAL A 296 21.39 -9.23 -13.33
CA VAL A 296 21.38 -7.78 -13.57
C VAL A 296 22.63 -7.16 -12.96
N ASN A 297 23.24 -6.19 -13.65
CA ASN A 297 24.48 -5.54 -13.22
C ASN A 297 24.41 -5.07 -11.74
N PRO A 298 25.44 -5.38 -10.90
CA PRO A 298 25.48 -5.02 -9.48
C PRO A 298 25.46 -3.51 -9.19
N ASN A 299 25.54 -2.70 -10.22
CA ASN A 299 25.41 -1.26 -10.07
C ASN A 299 23.96 -0.79 -9.89
N TYR A 300 22.97 -1.58 -10.32
CA TYR A 300 21.58 -1.34 -9.95
C TYR A 300 21.31 -1.83 -8.53
N ASN A 301 20.80 -0.94 -7.68
CA ASN A 301 20.39 -1.27 -6.31
C ASN A 301 18.87 -1.33 -6.14
N LEU A 302 18.11 -0.90 -7.16
CA LEU A 302 16.66 -1.02 -7.21
C LEU A 302 16.23 -1.51 -8.60
N ILE A 303 15.34 -2.50 -8.63
CA ILE A 303 14.77 -3.03 -9.88
C ILE A 303 13.25 -2.85 -9.84
N TYR A 304 12.70 -2.22 -10.89
CA TYR A 304 11.25 -2.09 -11.10
C TYR A 304 10.78 -3.29 -11.95
N LEU A 305 10.07 -4.24 -11.35
CA LEU A 305 9.45 -5.36 -12.08
C LEU A 305 8.29 -4.83 -12.92
N PHE A 306 8.46 -4.80 -14.24
CA PHE A 306 7.55 -4.12 -15.15
C PHE A 306 6.86 -5.13 -16.09
N ALA A 307 5.54 -5.25 -16.14
CA ALA A 307 4.57 -4.62 -15.26
C ALA A 307 3.44 -5.60 -14.94
N ALA A 308 2.87 -5.43 -13.75
CA ALA A 308 1.51 -5.88 -13.50
C ALA A 308 0.54 -4.93 -14.22
N VAL A 309 -0.46 -5.49 -14.89
CA VAL A 309 -1.40 -4.72 -15.73
C VAL A 309 -2.83 -4.80 -15.20
N PRO A 310 -3.69 -3.83 -15.51
CA PRO A 310 -5.09 -3.83 -15.09
C PRO A 310 -5.84 -5.08 -15.56
N GLU A 311 -6.46 -5.81 -14.64
CA GLU A 311 -7.37 -6.90 -15.00
C GLU A 311 -8.62 -6.34 -15.69
N GLY A 312 -8.95 -6.89 -16.85
CA GLY A 312 -10.01 -6.36 -17.73
C GLY A 312 -9.58 -5.20 -18.62
N GLY A 313 -8.27 -4.89 -18.69
CA GLY A 313 -7.72 -3.78 -19.48
C GLY A 313 -7.98 -2.42 -18.84
N ALA A 314 -7.37 -1.34 -19.37
CA ALA A 314 -7.56 0.01 -18.82
C ALA A 314 -9.05 0.45 -18.87
N PRO A 315 -9.59 1.07 -17.81
CA PRO A 315 -8.92 1.55 -16.59
C PRO A 315 -8.97 0.56 -15.41
N GLY A 316 -8.93 -0.74 -15.69
CA GLY A 316 -8.95 -1.85 -14.73
C GLY A 316 -10.31 -2.12 -14.17
N THR A 317 -11.26 -2.64 -14.96
CA THR A 317 -12.68 -2.74 -14.58
C THR A 317 -12.94 -3.49 -13.26
N THR A 318 -12.10 -4.45 -12.91
CA THR A 318 -12.23 -5.23 -11.65
C THR A 318 -11.58 -4.57 -10.44
N GLY A 319 -10.70 -3.58 -10.65
CA GLY A 319 -9.82 -3.01 -9.62
C GLY A 319 -8.58 -3.83 -9.31
N ARG A 320 -8.46 -5.04 -9.85
CA ARG A 320 -7.31 -5.91 -9.64
C ARG A 320 -6.26 -5.67 -10.72
N VAL A 321 -5.03 -6.09 -10.43
CA VAL A 321 -3.97 -6.23 -11.43
C VAL A 321 -3.52 -7.67 -11.55
N ILE A 322 -3.00 -8.02 -12.73
CA ILE A 322 -2.42 -9.33 -13.03
C ILE A 322 -0.93 -9.20 -13.32
N TRP A 323 -0.16 -10.12 -12.77
CA TRP A 323 1.27 -10.26 -13.08
C TRP A 323 1.45 -11.09 -14.35
N ASN A 324 2.19 -10.55 -15.33
CA ASN A 324 2.59 -11.29 -16.51
C ASN A 324 3.96 -11.93 -16.28
N ALA A 325 4.05 -13.25 -16.46
CA ALA A 325 5.32 -13.94 -16.37
C ALA A 325 6.28 -13.45 -17.48
N PRO A 326 7.58 -13.34 -17.18
CA PRO A 326 8.58 -12.93 -18.15
C PRO A 326 8.86 -14.02 -19.18
N GLY A 327 9.54 -13.67 -20.27
CA GLY A 327 10.13 -14.67 -21.17
C GLY A 327 11.17 -15.56 -20.47
N ASN A 328 11.39 -16.77 -21.00
CA ASN A 328 12.23 -17.78 -20.36
C ASN A 328 13.50 -18.17 -21.15
N GLY A 329 13.87 -17.42 -22.19
CA GLY A 329 15.01 -17.77 -23.06
C GLY A 329 16.36 -17.95 -22.34
N ARG A 330 16.52 -17.35 -21.15
CA ARG A 330 17.68 -17.51 -20.25
C ARG A 330 17.32 -18.11 -18.88
N GLY A 331 16.14 -18.72 -18.74
CA GLY A 331 15.66 -19.29 -17.47
C GLY A 331 15.06 -18.26 -16.50
N ALA A 332 14.76 -17.03 -16.95
CA ALA A 332 14.26 -15.97 -16.08
C ALA A 332 12.88 -16.27 -15.47
N ALA A 333 11.97 -16.89 -16.22
CA ALA A 333 10.64 -17.25 -15.70
C ALA A 333 10.72 -18.37 -14.66
N ASP A 334 11.45 -19.44 -14.99
CA ASP A 334 11.56 -20.63 -14.12
C ASP A 334 12.24 -20.32 -12.79
N ASN A 335 13.12 -19.31 -12.77
CA ASN A 335 13.92 -18.96 -11.60
C ASN A 335 13.50 -17.64 -10.94
N LEU A 336 12.41 -17.01 -11.39
CA LEU A 336 12.07 -15.64 -11.00
C LEU A 336 12.01 -15.47 -9.48
N VAL A 337 11.30 -16.35 -8.78
CA VAL A 337 11.15 -16.29 -7.32
C VAL A 337 12.51 -16.42 -6.62
N SER A 338 13.32 -17.41 -6.99
CA SER A 338 14.66 -17.59 -6.39
C SER A 338 15.60 -16.43 -6.68
N ASP A 339 15.50 -15.82 -7.86
CA ASP A 339 16.34 -14.69 -8.24
C ASP A 339 15.94 -13.43 -7.48
N ILE A 340 14.63 -13.19 -7.27
CA ILE A 340 14.13 -12.11 -6.41
C ILE A 340 14.62 -12.30 -4.97
N GLN A 341 14.51 -13.51 -4.42
CA GLN A 341 14.99 -13.79 -3.06
C GLN A 341 16.51 -13.58 -2.93
N TYR A 342 17.29 -14.03 -3.91
CA TYR A 342 18.74 -13.83 -3.91
C TYR A 342 19.11 -12.35 -4.01
N ALA A 343 18.44 -11.60 -4.90
CA ALA A 343 18.68 -10.16 -5.05
C ALA A 343 18.39 -9.40 -3.76
N ARG A 344 17.29 -9.73 -3.07
CA ARG A 344 16.88 -9.07 -1.81
C ARG A 344 17.74 -9.50 -0.62
N GLY A 345 17.88 -10.80 -0.41
CA GLY A 345 18.53 -11.37 0.78
C GLY A 345 20.06 -11.41 0.72
N VAL A 346 20.64 -11.55 -0.47
CA VAL A 346 22.11 -11.72 -0.64
C VAL A 346 22.74 -10.49 -1.26
N GLN A 347 22.13 -9.91 -2.31
CA GLN A 347 22.70 -8.74 -2.99
C GLN A 347 22.25 -7.41 -2.35
N GLY A 348 21.31 -7.44 -1.40
CA GLY A 348 20.79 -6.25 -0.72
C GLY A 348 20.04 -5.28 -1.64
N ARG A 349 19.57 -5.75 -2.81
CA ARG A 349 18.82 -4.95 -3.76
C ARG A 349 17.37 -4.80 -3.33
N ARG A 350 16.76 -3.69 -3.71
CA ARG A 350 15.31 -3.50 -3.61
C ARG A 350 14.64 -3.95 -4.90
N ILE A 351 13.56 -4.69 -4.78
CA ILE A 351 12.73 -5.12 -5.91
C ILE A 351 11.35 -4.52 -5.69
N ILE A 352 10.84 -3.71 -6.61
CA ILE A 352 9.48 -3.14 -6.47
C ILE A 352 8.63 -3.52 -7.67
N LEU A 353 7.34 -3.76 -7.45
CA LEU A 353 6.39 -4.09 -8.51
C LEU A 353 5.89 -2.81 -9.17
N SER A 354 6.07 -2.64 -10.47
CA SER A 354 5.45 -1.53 -11.21
C SER A 354 4.12 -1.96 -11.81
N VAL A 355 3.13 -1.09 -11.67
CA VAL A 355 1.75 -1.31 -12.11
C VAL A 355 1.39 -0.30 -13.19
N GLY A 356 0.87 -0.80 -14.30
CA GLY A 356 0.40 -0.01 -15.43
C GLY A 356 1.32 -0.11 -16.64
N GLY A 357 1.91 1.03 -17.03
CA GLY A 357 2.64 1.26 -18.27
C GLY A 357 1.80 1.92 -19.35
N ALA A 358 2.42 2.16 -20.51
CA ALA A 358 1.80 2.73 -21.71
C ALA A 358 0.38 2.18 -21.96
N GLY A 359 -0.62 3.07 -21.92
CA GLY A 359 -2.03 2.72 -22.16
C GLY A 359 -2.72 1.88 -21.08
N ASN A 360 -2.05 1.53 -19.99
CA ASN A 360 -2.54 0.68 -18.91
C ASN A 360 -2.90 1.48 -17.64
N GLY A 361 -3.65 2.57 -17.82
CA GLY A 361 -4.15 3.38 -16.72
C GLY A 361 -5.06 2.61 -15.76
N MET A 362 -5.19 3.12 -14.53
CA MET A 362 -6.08 2.58 -13.50
C MET A 362 -7.02 3.68 -13.00
N SER A 363 -8.22 3.29 -12.58
CA SER A 363 -9.14 4.15 -11.84
C SER A 363 -9.66 3.43 -10.59
N PHE A 364 -9.89 4.18 -9.52
CA PHE A 364 -10.38 3.79 -8.20
C PHE A 364 -11.50 4.74 -7.76
N PRO A 365 -12.72 4.63 -8.31
CA PRO A 365 -13.82 5.53 -7.97
C PRO A 365 -14.43 5.24 -6.59
N ASN A 366 -14.02 4.16 -5.92
CA ASN A 366 -14.49 3.78 -4.59
C ASN A 366 -13.52 2.81 -3.89
N ARG A 367 -13.69 2.69 -2.58
CA ARG A 367 -12.87 1.86 -1.70
C ARG A 367 -12.89 0.37 -2.03
N THR A 368 -13.99 -0.16 -2.55
CA THR A 368 -14.07 -1.58 -2.95
C THR A 368 -13.06 -1.89 -4.05
N LYS A 369 -12.97 -1.01 -5.07
CA LYS A 369 -12.01 -1.18 -6.17
C LYS A 369 -10.56 -1.05 -5.67
N SER A 370 -10.31 -0.15 -4.73
CA SER A 370 -9.03 -0.01 -4.04
C SER A 370 -8.65 -1.23 -3.20
N GLN A 371 -9.62 -1.86 -2.53
CA GLN A 371 -9.39 -3.08 -1.76
C GLN A 371 -9.04 -4.25 -2.70
N ASN A 372 -9.78 -4.40 -3.81
CA ASN A 372 -9.46 -5.39 -4.84
C ASN A 372 -8.03 -5.23 -5.37
N PHE A 373 -7.59 -3.98 -5.53
CA PHE A 373 -6.22 -3.69 -5.89
C PHE A 373 -5.23 -4.20 -4.85
N VAL A 374 -5.39 -3.79 -3.59
CA VAL A 374 -4.55 -4.25 -2.47
C VAL A 374 -4.51 -5.77 -2.42
N ASP A 375 -5.65 -6.45 -2.53
CA ASP A 375 -5.73 -7.90 -2.49
C ASP A 375 -4.98 -8.56 -3.66
N SER A 376 -5.06 -7.98 -4.85
CA SER A 376 -4.29 -8.46 -6.00
C SER A 376 -2.78 -8.24 -5.83
N ILE A 377 -2.35 -7.12 -5.25
CA ILE A 377 -0.95 -6.86 -4.91
C ILE A 377 -0.44 -7.86 -3.86
N VAL A 378 -1.24 -8.17 -2.83
CA VAL A 378 -0.92 -9.21 -1.84
C VAL A 378 -0.81 -10.59 -2.51
N GLY A 379 -1.70 -10.90 -3.45
CA GLY A 379 -1.63 -12.12 -4.26
C GLY A 379 -0.32 -12.23 -5.03
N ILE A 380 0.07 -11.16 -5.75
CA ILE A 380 1.32 -11.11 -6.51
C ILE A 380 2.54 -11.14 -5.57
N TYR A 381 2.47 -10.47 -4.41
CA TYR A 381 3.50 -10.53 -3.39
C TYR A 381 3.77 -11.98 -2.97
N ASN A 382 2.73 -12.74 -2.64
CA ASN A 382 2.87 -14.15 -2.29
C ASN A 382 3.37 -14.99 -3.48
N GLN A 383 2.86 -14.75 -4.68
CA GLN A 383 3.28 -15.45 -5.90
C GLN A 383 4.78 -15.28 -6.20
N LEU A 384 5.34 -14.10 -5.93
CA LEU A 384 6.73 -13.78 -6.23
C LEU A 384 7.70 -14.04 -5.04
N GLY A 385 7.19 -14.55 -3.92
CA GLY A 385 7.97 -14.71 -2.68
C GLY A 385 8.28 -13.39 -1.96
N GLY A 386 7.58 -12.32 -2.32
CA GLY A 386 7.70 -11.00 -1.73
C GLY A 386 8.60 -10.04 -2.51
N PHE A 387 8.26 -8.76 -2.42
CA PHE A 387 8.99 -7.62 -2.99
C PHE A 387 8.90 -6.42 -2.03
N ASP A 388 9.71 -5.40 -2.28
CA ASP A 388 9.95 -4.28 -1.36
C ASP A 388 9.07 -3.06 -1.61
N GLY A 389 8.23 -3.05 -2.65
CA GLY A 389 7.43 -1.87 -2.95
C GLY A 389 6.49 -1.95 -4.14
N LEU A 390 5.79 -0.85 -4.38
CA LEU A 390 4.90 -0.60 -5.51
C LEU A 390 5.33 0.68 -6.24
N ASP A 391 5.29 0.64 -7.56
CA ASP A 391 5.47 1.79 -8.43
C ASP A 391 4.20 2.06 -9.24
N TRP A 392 3.60 3.23 -9.04
CA TRP A 392 2.37 3.68 -9.68
C TRP A 392 2.61 4.16 -11.11
N ASN A 393 2.95 3.28 -12.05
CA ASN A 393 3.16 3.68 -13.45
C ASN A 393 1.84 3.75 -14.25
N THR A 394 0.89 4.57 -13.81
CA THR A 394 -0.45 4.68 -14.44
C THR A 394 -0.63 5.98 -15.24
N PHE A 395 0.45 6.71 -15.50
CA PHE A 395 0.43 8.08 -16.06
C PHE A 395 0.35 8.17 -17.57
N GLU A 396 0.61 7.07 -18.28
CA GLU A 396 0.55 7.01 -19.74
C GLU A 396 -0.87 6.66 -20.25
N GLY A 397 -1.87 6.78 -19.39
CA GLY A 397 -3.30 6.78 -19.72
C GLY A 397 -3.87 8.20 -19.74
N SER A 398 -5.02 8.40 -20.38
CA SER A 398 -5.74 9.69 -20.36
C SER A 398 -6.56 9.90 -19.08
N GLN A 399 -6.52 8.96 -18.14
CA GLN A 399 -7.29 8.96 -16.91
C GLN A 399 -6.62 9.84 -15.85
N ALA A 400 -7.41 10.70 -15.20
CA ALA A 400 -6.95 11.42 -14.02
C ALA A 400 -6.75 10.44 -12.85
N PRO A 401 -5.71 10.63 -12.01
CA PRO A 401 -5.48 9.76 -10.87
C PRO A 401 -6.55 9.97 -9.80
N ASP A 402 -7.05 8.86 -9.26
CA ASP A 402 -7.94 8.85 -8.09
C ASP A 402 -7.10 9.01 -6.79
N THR A 403 -6.45 10.17 -6.65
CA THR A 403 -5.38 10.41 -5.66
C THR A 403 -5.76 10.03 -4.24
N GLY A 404 -6.99 10.34 -3.79
CA GLY A 404 -7.45 10.00 -2.44
C GLY A 404 -7.47 8.49 -2.17
N GLU A 405 -7.87 7.69 -3.17
CA GLU A 405 -7.86 6.24 -3.08
C GLU A 405 -6.44 5.67 -3.23
N MET A 406 -5.62 6.24 -4.11
CA MET A 406 -4.20 5.83 -4.25
C MET A 406 -3.38 6.12 -2.99
N ILE A 407 -3.66 7.21 -2.26
CA ILE A 407 -3.10 7.48 -0.92
C ILE A 407 -3.45 6.34 0.02
N TRP A 408 -4.73 5.97 0.11
CA TRP A 408 -5.17 4.92 1.00
C TRP A 408 -4.56 3.55 0.65
N ILE A 409 -4.54 3.18 -0.63
CA ILE A 409 -3.91 1.94 -1.10
C ILE A 409 -2.44 1.90 -0.66
N SER A 410 -1.71 2.99 -0.90
CA SER A 410 -0.28 3.09 -0.59
C SER A 410 -0.02 2.96 0.91
N GLN A 411 -0.83 3.64 1.74
CA GLN A 411 -0.75 3.54 3.20
C GLN A 411 -1.11 2.14 3.71
N GLU A 412 -2.09 1.47 3.10
CA GLU A 412 -2.49 0.12 3.46
C GLU A 412 -1.38 -0.90 3.15
N LEU A 413 -0.68 -0.74 2.02
CA LEU A 413 0.48 -1.57 1.68
C LEU A 413 1.65 -1.30 2.63
N LYS A 414 1.96 -0.03 2.93
CA LYS A 414 2.99 0.34 3.94
C LYS A 414 2.66 -0.18 5.34
N ARG A 415 1.38 -0.28 5.70
CA ARG A 415 0.93 -0.87 6.97
C ARG A 415 1.17 -2.37 7.02
N ARG A 416 0.95 -3.07 5.91
CA ARG A 416 1.12 -4.54 5.81
C ARG A 416 2.58 -4.95 5.74
N TYR A 417 3.42 -4.13 5.12
CA TYR A 417 4.81 -4.46 4.84
C TYR A 417 5.73 -3.35 5.36
N ALA A 418 6.51 -3.67 6.40
CA ALA A 418 7.43 -2.70 6.98
C ALA A 418 8.50 -2.28 5.96
N GLY A 419 8.68 -0.96 5.79
CA GLY A 419 9.65 -0.41 4.84
C GLY A 419 9.24 -0.51 3.37
N PHE A 420 7.96 -0.76 3.08
CA PHE A 420 7.45 -0.86 1.72
C PHE A 420 7.53 0.48 0.98
N ILE A 421 8.22 0.45 -0.16
CA ILE A 421 8.51 1.62 -0.98
C ILE A 421 7.30 1.89 -1.88
N ILE A 422 6.87 3.14 -1.95
CA ILE A 422 5.89 3.59 -2.93
C ILE A 422 6.58 4.62 -3.81
N SER A 423 6.55 4.40 -5.12
CA SER A 423 7.03 5.35 -6.14
C SER A 423 6.00 5.61 -7.22
N ALA A 424 6.30 6.58 -8.07
CA ALA A 424 5.48 6.98 -9.20
C ALA A 424 6.37 7.60 -10.29
N PRO A 425 6.27 7.20 -11.57
CA PRO A 425 7.03 7.78 -12.66
C PRO A 425 6.16 8.71 -13.54
N PRO A 426 5.88 9.95 -13.12
CA PRO A 426 4.99 10.85 -13.85
C PRO A 426 5.57 11.35 -15.17
N ALA A 427 4.71 11.90 -16.04
CA ALA A 427 5.19 12.74 -17.13
C ALA A 427 5.75 14.07 -16.56
N PRO A 428 6.98 14.50 -16.90
CA PRO A 428 7.62 15.65 -16.26
C PRO A 428 6.91 17.00 -16.47
N TRP A 429 6.09 17.13 -17.51
CA TRP A 429 5.40 18.38 -17.87
C TRP A 429 3.96 18.47 -17.38
N ASN A 430 3.34 17.34 -17.03
CA ASN A 430 1.90 17.29 -16.78
C ASN A 430 1.55 17.89 -15.41
N SER A 431 0.66 18.88 -15.37
CA SER A 431 0.24 19.53 -14.13
C SER A 431 -0.58 18.60 -13.21
N VAL A 432 -1.39 17.71 -13.78
CA VAL A 432 -2.16 16.71 -13.03
C VAL A 432 -1.20 15.76 -12.31
N ASP A 433 -0.17 15.29 -13.00
CA ASP A 433 0.83 14.38 -12.44
C ASP A 433 1.68 15.05 -11.34
N LYS A 434 2.04 16.33 -11.55
CA LYS A 434 2.70 17.16 -10.54
C LYS A 434 1.84 17.29 -9.27
N THR A 435 0.56 17.60 -9.42
CA THR A 435 -0.38 17.70 -8.28
C THR A 435 -0.56 16.35 -7.58
N PHE A 436 -0.64 15.25 -8.33
CA PHE A 436 -0.68 13.90 -7.76
C PHE A 436 0.55 13.63 -6.89
N CYS A 437 1.74 13.82 -7.46
CA CYS A 437 3.01 13.61 -6.77
C CYS A 437 3.12 14.44 -5.49
N GLN A 438 2.81 15.73 -5.58
CA GLN A 438 2.87 16.63 -4.43
C GLN A 438 1.92 16.16 -3.31
N THR A 439 0.68 15.82 -3.65
CA THR A 439 -0.33 15.38 -2.67
C THR A 439 0.05 14.04 -2.03
N MET A 440 0.56 13.11 -2.83
CA MET A 440 0.99 11.79 -2.36
C MET A 440 2.22 11.87 -1.44
N VAL A 441 3.19 12.74 -1.73
CA VAL A 441 4.34 13.00 -0.83
C VAL A 441 3.89 13.67 0.46
N GLN A 442 3.06 14.71 0.39
CA GLN A 442 2.57 15.45 1.57
C GLN A 442 1.73 14.59 2.52
N SER A 443 1.03 13.58 1.99
CA SER A 443 0.27 12.61 2.81
C SER A 443 1.12 11.49 3.43
N GLY A 444 2.42 11.43 3.13
CA GLY A 444 3.32 10.34 3.53
C GLY A 444 3.08 9.02 2.77
N ALA A 445 2.20 9.01 1.78
CA ALA A 445 1.85 7.83 1.00
C ALA A 445 2.94 7.44 -0.01
N LEU A 446 3.67 8.42 -0.54
CA LEU A 446 4.68 8.23 -1.59
C LEU A 446 6.08 8.60 -1.08
N ASP A 447 7.05 7.72 -1.35
CA ASP A 447 8.43 7.94 -0.93
C ASP A 447 9.19 8.80 -1.94
N TYR A 448 8.96 8.62 -3.25
CA TYR A 448 9.51 9.50 -4.28
C TYR A 448 8.69 9.50 -5.58
N CYS A 449 8.79 10.61 -6.31
CA CYS A 449 8.43 10.66 -7.73
C CYS A 449 9.68 10.52 -8.61
N ALA A 450 9.45 10.00 -9.81
CA ALA A 450 10.48 9.62 -10.75
C ALA A 450 10.13 10.09 -12.18
N PRO A 451 10.05 11.41 -12.46
CA PRO A 451 9.64 11.92 -13.76
C PRO A 451 10.47 11.36 -14.91
N GLN A 452 9.78 10.99 -16.00
CA GLN A 452 10.34 10.26 -17.15
C GLN A 452 10.86 11.20 -18.25
N TYR A 453 12.16 11.23 -18.50
CA TYR A 453 12.82 12.08 -19.50
C TYR A 453 13.31 11.28 -20.71
N TYR A 454 12.37 10.67 -21.44
CA TYR A 454 12.61 9.90 -22.67
C TYR A 454 11.30 9.71 -23.45
N ASP A 455 11.39 9.21 -24.69
CA ASP A 455 10.24 8.80 -25.54
C ASP A 455 9.27 9.93 -25.94
N GLY A 456 9.65 11.19 -25.73
CA GLY A 456 8.85 12.35 -26.08
C GLY A 456 9.69 13.55 -26.55
N PRO A 457 9.10 14.48 -27.32
CA PRO A 457 9.83 15.63 -27.84
C PRO A 457 10.52 16.43 -26.74
N ASN A 458 11.79 16.77 -26.95
CA ASN A 458 12.65 17.54 -26.03
C ASN A 458 12.98 16.86 -24.68
N LEU A 459 12.45 15.67 -24.40
CA LEU A 459 12.70 15.01 -23.11
C LEU A 459 14.14 14.53 -22.95
N ALA A 460 14.84 14.29 -24.06
CA ALA A 460 16.27 13.98 -24.07
C ALA A 460 17.17 15.24 -24.14
N ASP A 461 16.62 16.46 -24.09
CA ASP A 461 17.42 17.69 -24.06
C ASP A 461 17.98 17.94 -22.64
N PRO A 462 19.31 17.93 -22.44
CA PRO A 462 19.92 18.17 -21.13
C PRO A 462 19.46 19.46 -20.43
N ALA A 463 19.28 20.55 -21.17
CA ALA A 463 18.89 21.84 -20.59
C ALA A 463 17.43 21.81 -20.13
N TYR A 464 16.55 21.14 -20.89
CA TYR A 464 15.17 20.91 -20.47
C TYR A 464 15.12 20.06 -19.20
N VAL A 465 15.87 18.95 -19.15
CA VAL A 465 15.89 18.06 -17.99
C VAL A 465 16.39 18.79 -16.74
N VAL A 466 17.50 19.53 -16.82
CA VAL A 466 18.02 20.31 -15.67
C VAL A 466 16.98 21.29 -15.14
N ASN A 467 16.33 22.07 -16.03
CA ASN A 467 15.32 23.04 -15.63
C ASN A 467 14.08 22.37 -15.02
N SER A 468 13.62 21.27 -15.62
CA SER A 468 12.48 20.51 -15.11
C SER A 468 12.79 19.90 -13.74
N VAL A 469 13.99 19.36 -13.53
CA VAL A 469 14.40 18.81 -12.23
C VAL A 469 14.41 19.89 -11.16
N ASN A 470 14.91 21.11 -11.45
CA ASN A 470 14.85 22.22 -10.51
C ASN A 470 13.40 22.54 -10.07
N GLU A 471 12.45 22.50 -11.01
CA GLU A 471 11.03 22.70 -10.73
C GLU A 471 10.47 21.59 -9.83
N TRP A 472 10.77 20.31 -10.15
CA TRP A 472 10.36 19.17 -9.35
C TRP A 472 10.94 19.20 -7.93
N VAL A 473 12.20 19.60 -7.77
CA VAL A 473 12.81 19.80 -6.45
C VAL A 473 12.06 20.87 -5.66
N GLY A 474 11.69 21.99 -6.30
CA GLY A 474 10.87 23.02 -5.65
C GLY A 474 9.48 22.51 -5.22
N LEU A 475 8.93 21.53 -5.94
CA LEU A 475 7.59 20.99 -5.71
C LEU A 475 7.52 19.96 -4.58
N ILE A 476 8.46 19.00 -4.56
CA ILE A 476 8.40 17.84 -3.66
C ILE A 476 9.68 17.63 -2.82
N GLY A 477 10.73 18.41 -3.06
CA GLY A 477 12.00 18.32 -2.34
C GLY A 477 12.97 17.27 -2.91
N GLU A 478 14.27 17.51 -2.75
CA GLU A 478 15.35 16.66 -3.32
C GLU A 478 15.26 15.20 -2.87
N THR A 479 14.89 14.95 -1.61
CA THR A 479 14.85 13.61 -1.04
C THR A 479 13.67 12.76 -1.50
N HIS A 480 12.73 13.36 -2.25
CA HIS A 480 11.57 12.68 -2.84
C HIS A 480 11.62 12.63 -4.37
N LEU A 481 12.79 12.90 -4.97
CA LEU A 481 12.93 12.96 -6.42
C LEU A 481 14.04 12.04 -6.93
N VAL A 482 13.66 11.16 -7.86
CA VAL A 482 14.54 10.33 -8.71
C VAL A 482 14.40 10.83 -10.15
N VAL A 483 15.49 10.87 -10.92
CA VAL A 483 15.45 11.33 -12.32
C VAL A 483 15.33 10.12 -13.25
N GLY A 484 14.24 10.02 -14.01
CA GLY A 484 14.06 8.97 -15.00
C GLY A 484 14.73 9.29 -16.31
N LEU A 485 15.73 8.52 -16.70
CA LEU A 485 16.48 8.71 -17.94
C LEU A 485 16.22 7.53 -18.88
N GLY A 486 16.36 7.76 -20.18
CA GLY A 486 16.40 6.69 -21.18
C GLY A 486 17.67 6.81 -22.00
N VAL A 487 18.58 5.85 -21.84
CA VAL A 487 19.84 5.81 -22.58
C VAL A 487 19.76 4.84 -23.75
N ASN A 488 19.62 5.38 -24.96
CA ASN A 488 19.45 4.64 -26.20
C ASN A 488 19.89 5.51 -27.40
N SER A 489 20.19 4.90 -28.54
CA SER A 489 20.38 5.57 -29.83
C SER A 489 19.09 6.02 -30.53
N ALA A 490 17.92 5.67 -30.00
CA ALA A 490 16.62 6.05 -30.57
C ALA A 490 16.33 7.57 -30.43
N THR A 491 15.46 8.08 -31.30
CA THR A 491 14.97 9.46 -31.22
C THR A 491 14.28 9.72 -29.87
N ASN A 492 14.54 10.89 -29.27
CA ASN A 492 14.05 11.27 -27.93
C ASN A 492 14.64 10.47 -26.77
N TYR A 493 15.81 9.87 -26.95
CA TYR A 493 16.62 9.26 -25.89
C TYR A 493 17.97 9.97 -25.82
N MET A 494 18.58 9.95 -24.63
CA MET A 494 19.92 10.50 -24.44
C MET A 494 20.98 9.47 -24.86
N SER A 495 22.09 9.94 -25.43
CA SER A 495 23.34 9.18 -25.36
C SER A 495 23.84 9.10 -23.91
N ILE A 496 24.73 8.14 -23.62
CA ILE A 496 25.30 8.03 -22.27
C ILE A 496 26.08 9.29 -21.86
N ASP A 497 26.79 9.92 -22.78
CA ASP A 497 27.55 11.15 -22.50
C ASP A 497 26.62 12.31 -22.14
N GLN A 498 25.48 12.42 -22.82
CA GLN A 498 24.44 13.40 -22.47
C GLN A 498 23.84 13.09 -21.10
N ALA A 499 23.51 11.83 -20.80
CA ALA A 499 22.96 11.44 -19.49
C ALA A 499 23.94 11.73 -18.34
N VAL A 500 25.23 11.41 -18.51
CA VAL A 500 26.30 11.70 -17.55
C VAL A 500 26.48 13.21 -17.35
N SER A 501 26.49 13.99 -18.43
CA SER A 501 26.62 15.44 -18.36
C SER A 501 25.42 16.09 -17.66
N THR A 502 24.21 15.66 -18.01
CA THR A 502 22.95 16.10 -17.37
C THR A 502 22.96 15.78 -15.89
N TRP A 503 23.29 14.54 -15.50
CA TRP A 503 23.32 14.14 -14.10
C TRP A 503 24.34 14.94 -13.28
N LYS A 504 25.52 15.24 -13.84
CA LYS A 504 26.53 16.08 -13.17
C LYS A 504 25.99 17.48 -12.86
N GLN A 505 25.27 18.09 -13.79
CA GLN A 505 24.65 19.41 -13.60
C GLN A 505 23.55 19.35 -12.54
N VAL A 506 22.66 18.36 -12.65
CA VAL A 506 21.58 18.11 -11.69
C VAL A 506 22.13 17.90 -10.27
N LYS A 507 23.14 17.03 -10.11
CA LYS A 507 23.76 16.75 -8.80
C LYS A 507 24.49 17.97 -8.22
N ALA A 508 25.09 18.81 -9.06
CA ALA A 508 25.75 20.03 -8.61
C ALA A 508 24.74 21.04 -8.03
N ALA A 509 23.55 21.14 -8.62
CA ALA A 509 22.47 21.99 -8.11
C ALA A 509 21.76 21.36 -6.89
N HIS A 510 21.61 20.03 -6.89
CA HIS A 510 20.78 19.30 -5.93
C HIS A 510 21.50 18.06 -5.38
N PRO A 511 22.46 18.24 -4.47
CA PRO A 511 23.32 17.15 -3.99
C PRO A 511 22.56 16.08 -3.17
N ASN A 512 21.39 16.41 -2.62
CA ASN A 512 20.60 15.47 -1.84
C ASN A 512 19.58 14.68 -2.67
N LEU A 513 19.51 14.88 -3.99
CA LEU A 513 18.62 14.14 -4.89
C LEU A 513 18.67 12.64 -4.68
N LEU A 514 17.51 11.98 -4.68
CA LEU A 514 17.44 10.58 -4.28
C LEU A 514 18.12 9.65 -5.30
N GLY A 515 18.16 9.97 -6.59
CA GLY A 515 18.92 9.14 -7.55
C GLY A 515 18.45 9.29 -8.98
N ALA A 516 18.76 8.29 -9.80
CA ALA A 516 18.24 8.16 -11.15
C ALA A 516 17.80 6.71 -11.44
N PHE A 517 16.93 6.54 -12.43
CA PHE A 517 16.66 5.24 -13.01
C PHE A 517 16.85 5.26 -14.53
N ASP A 518 17.02 4.08 -15.10
CA ASP A 518 17.06 3.88 -16.55
C ASP A 518 15.83 3.14 -17.08
N TRP A 519 15.30 3.64 -18.19
CA TRP A 519 14.47 2.90 -19.12
C TRP A 519 15.37 2.45 -20.29
N GLN A 520 15.94 1.24 -20.25
CA GLN A 520 15.62 0.14 -19.32
C GLN A 520 16.77 -0.89 -19.26
N ILE A 521 16.73 -1.79 -18.27
CA ILE A 521 17.82 -2.75 -17.97
C ILE A 521 18.26 -3.57 -19.18
N GLY A 522 17.32 -4.05 -20.01
CA GLY A 522 17.66 -4.84 -21.20
C GLY A 522 18.41 -4.03 -22.25
N THR A 523 18.00 -2.77 -22.44
CA THR A 523 18.68 -1.83 -23.35
C THR A 523 20.07 -1.47 -22.84
N ASP A 524 20.24 -1.28 -21.53
CA ASP A 524 21.56 -1.08 -20.93
C ASP A 524 22.45 -2.32 -21.09
N GLU A 525 21.90 -3.52 -20.85
CA GLU A 525 22.60 -4.80 -21.05
C GLU A 525 23.13 -4.95 -22.48
N GLU A 526 22.28 -4.73 -23.48
CA GLU A 526 22.63 -4.85 -24.90
C GLU A 526 23.75 -3.87 -25.31
N GLN A 527 23.86 -2.74 -24.62
CA GLN A 527 24.90 -1.74 -24.83
C GLN A 527 26.18 -1.98 -24.00
N GLY A 528 26.23 -3.02 -23.17
CA GLY A 528 27.38 -3.30 -22.30
C GLY A 528 27.37 -2.55 -20.97
N TRP A 529 26.18 -2.24 -20.45
CA TRP A 529 25.92 -1.57 -19.17
C TRP A 529 26.46 -0.13 -19.01
N PRO A 530 26.43 0.73 -20.04
CA PRO A 530 26.93 2.10 -19.93
C PRO A 530 26.22 2.92 -18.84
N PHE A 531 24.90 2.81 -18.68
CA PHE A 531 24.17 3.53 -17.64
C PHE A 531 24.61 3.05 -16.26
N ALA A 532 24.51 1.75 -16.00
CA ALA A 532 24.83 1.19 -14.69
C ALA A 532 26.27 1.53 -14.27
N ASN A 533 27.23 1.40 -15.20
CA ASN A 533 28.65 1.61 -14.93
C ASN A 533 29.03 3.08 -14.78
N GLN A 534 28.38 3.99 -15.50
CA GLN A 534 28.77 5.41 -15.48
C GLN A 534 27.94 6.27 -14.51
N LEU A 535 26.66 5.94 -14.29
CA LEU A 535 25.81 6.73 -13.39
C LEU A 535 25.99 6.35 -11.93
N LYS A 536 26.22 5.07 -11.58
CA LYS A 536 26.45 4.68 -10.18
C LYS A 536 27.54 5.48 -9.46
N PRO A 537 28.78 5.61 -9.97
CA PRO A 537 29.81 6.37 -9.26
C PRO A 537 29.43 7.86 -9.09
N LEU A 538 28.59 8.38 -9.99
CA LEU A 538 28.11 9.76 -9.92
C LEU A 538 26.93 9.93 -8.97
N ILE A 539 26.06 8.93 -8.82
CA ILE A 539 24.97 8.95 -7.83
C ILE A 539 25.53 8.72 -6.42
N ASN A 540 26.55 7.85 -6.31
CA ASN A 540 27.17 7.40 -5.07
C ASN A 540 26.15 6.82 -4.07
N PRO A 541 25.46 5.73 -4.44
CA PRO A 541 24.33 5.17 -3.70
C PRO A 541 24.66 4.32 -2.48
#